data_AF-A0A3G3IQ62-F1
#
_entry.id   AF-A0A3G3IQ62-F1
#
_cell.length_a   1.000
_cell.length_b   1.000
_cell.length_c   1.000
_cell.angle_alpha   90.00
_cell.angle_beta   90.00
_cell.angle_gamma   90.00
#
_symmetry.space_group_name_H-M   'P 1'
#
loop_
_entity.id
_entity.type
_entity.pdbx_description
1 polymer ?
#
loop_
_entity_poly.entity_id
_entity_poly.type
_entity_poly.pdbx_seq_one_letter_code
_entity_poly.pdbx_strand_id
1 'polypeptide(L)'
;MEIIANYGGILLILAIAFGLFMAWGVGANDVANAMGTSVGSGAITIKQAIVIAVIFEFAGAVLAGGEVTATIRKGILDASLFTNDPHLLVYGMLASLLSAGVWLMIASSLGWPVSTTHSIVGAIVGFGAVGIGVDAVAWGKVGNIAMSWIVSPILAGSIAFVLFKSLQSLIIDTSKPFENAKKYVPFYMFLVGFIISLVTIFKGLKHVGLEFDMMTSYLLATIFGLLVAIIGAIVIRRIHLDPNENRDFHFTSMERVFSVLMIVTAAAMAFAHGSNDVANAIGPLAAIYGVIESGGVIGSKSALPVGILLVGGVGIVLGLVTYGHKVIATIGTGITQLTPSRGFAATLAAATTVVIASGTGLPVSTTQVLVGAVLGVGLARGMAALDLRMINKIFLSWLITLPAGALMSILFFFALKGAFGA
;
A
#
# COMPACT_ATOMS: atom_id res chain seq x y z
N MET A 1 -18.57 20.73 23.53
CA MET A 1 -18.84 21.70 22.44
C MET A 1 -17.94 22.93 22.53
N GLU A 2 -17.79 23.56 23.71
CA GLU A 2 -16.96 24.77 23.89
C GLU A 2 -15.51 24.64 23.42
N ILE A 3 -14.85 23.52 23.68
CA ILE A 3 -13.47 23.29 23.21
C ILE A 3 -13.37 23.37 21.68
N ILE A 4 -14.33 22.81 20.95
CA ILE A 4 -14.32 22.84 19.49
C ILE A 4 -14.58 24.27 19.00
N ALA A 5 -15.49 25.00 19.65
CA ALA A 5 -15.76 26.40 19.32
C ALA A 5 -14.54 27.30 19.57
N ASN A 6 -13.81 27.09 20.68
CA ASN A 6 -12.70 27.94 21.09
C ASN A 6 -11.36 27.56 20.43
N TYR A 7 -11.10 26.26 20.23
CA TYR A 7 -9.81 25.75 19.75
C TYR A 7 -9.88 25.04 18.39
N GLY A 8 -11.04 24.96 17.75
CA GLY A 8 -11.24 24.22 16.49
C GLY A 8 -10.23 24.59 15.40
N GLY A 9 -9.91 25.89 15.23
CA GLY A 9 -8.92 26.34 14.26
C GLY A 9 -7.51 25.80 14.55
N ILE A 10 -7.07 25.84 15.81
CA ILE A 10 -5.76 25.32 16.24
C ILE A 10 -5.70 23.80 16.07
N LEU A 11 -6.75 23.09 16.48
CA LEU A 11 -6.86 21.64 16.35
C LEU A 11 -6.83 21.21 14.89
N LEU A 12 -7.43 21.99 13.98
CA LEU A 12 -7.37 21.71 12.55
C LEU A 12 -5.98 21.93 11.96
N ILE A 13 -5.27 22.99 12.38
CA ILE A 13 -3.88 23.24 11.97
C ILE A 13 -2.97 22.08 12.41
N LEU A 14 -3.12 21.64 13.67
CA LEU A 14 -2.41 20.47 14.18
C LEU A 14 -2.77 19.20 13.41
N ALA A 15 -4.04 19.03 13.05
CA ALA A 15 -4.50 17.88 12.28
C ALA A 15 -3.85 17.85 10.89
N ILE A 16 -3.79 18.98 10.20
CA ILE A 16 -3.12 19.09 8.89
C ILE A 16 -1.63 18.81 9.04
N ALA A 17 -0.97 19.36 10.06
CA ALA A 17 0.45 19.14 10.31
C ALA A 17 0.76 17.67 10.63
N PHE A 18 0.01 17.04 11.53
CA PHE A 18 0.19 15.64 11.91
C PHE A 18 -0.23 14.68 10.79
N GLY A 19 -1.26 15.03 10.02
CA GLY A 19 -1.67 14.30 8.83
C GLY A 19 -0.60 14.34 7.74
N LEU A 20 0.00 15.50 7.49
CA LEU A 20 1.14 15.63 6.58
C LEU A 20 2.33 14.81 7.06
N PHE A 21 2.63 14.85 8.36
CA PHE A 21 3.72 14.07 8.96
C PHE A 21 3.49 12.56 8.89
N MET A 22 2.26 12.10 9.15
CA MET A 22 1.88 10.70 8.98
C MET A 22 1.99 10.29 7.50
N ALA A 23 1.49 11.09 6.56
CA ALA A 23 1.61 10.84 5.13
C ALA A 23 3.07 10.80 4.66
N TRP A 24 3.92 11.66 5.23
CA TRP A 24 5.37 11.60 5.06
C TRP A 24 5.94 10.27 5.58
N GLY A 25 5.52 9.80 6.74
CA GLY A 25 5.91 8.49 7.26
C GLY A 25 5.50 7.35 6.33
N VAL A 26 4.30 7.42 5.74
CA VAL A 26 3.81 6.45 4.75
C VAL A 26 4.72 6.42 3.54
N GLY A 27 4.99 7.55 2.89
CA GLY A 27 5.86 7.58 1.72
C GLY A 27 7.31 7.18 2.01
N ALA A 28 7.81 7.49 3.21
CA ALA A 28 9.15 7.13 3.65
C ALA A 28 9.34 5.62 3.85
N ASN A 29 8.33 4.92 4.38
CA ASN A 29 8.43 3.48 4.65
C ASN A 29 7.97 2.64 3.46
N ASP A 30 6.82 2.99 2.89
CA ASP A 30 6.04 2.06 2.10
C ASP A 30 6.33 2.13 0.59
N VAL A 31 7.10 3.12 0.09
CA VAL A 31 7.54 3.13 -1.32
C VAL A 31 8.30 1.84 -1.71
N ALA A 32 8.97 1.23 -0.74
CA ALA A 32 9.65 -0.04 -0.93
C ALA A 32 8.68 -1.18 -1.32
N ASN A 33 7.39 -1.04 -0.97
CA ASN A 33 6.35 -2.01 -1.29
C ASN A 33 5.97 -2.01 -2.78
N ALA A 34 6.13 -0.86 -3.46
CA ALA A 34 5.87 -0.75 -4.89
C ALA A 34 7.13 -0.90 -5.74
N MET A 35 8.26 -0.36 -5.27
CA MET A 35 9.48 -0.24 -6.07
C MET A 35 10.64 -1.12 -5.63
N GLY A 36 10.56 -1.73 -4.44
CA GLY A 36 11.64 -2.52 -3.86
C GLY A 36 12.05 -3.68 -4.74
N THR A 37 11.09 -4.40 -5.33
CA THR A 37 11.37 -5.52 -6.25
C THR A 37 12.02 -5.06 -7.55
N SER A 38 11.58 -3.94 -8.10
CA SER A 38 12.11 -3.39 -9.36
C SER A 38 13.55 -2.89 -9.24
N VAL A 39 13.88 -2.26 -8.10
CA VAL A 39 15.25 -1.85 -7.78
C VAL A 39 16.09 -3.07 -7.41
N GLY A 40 15.55 -3.96 -6.57
CA GLY A 40 16.21 -5.16 -6.09
C GLY A 40 16.61 -6.13 -7.19
N SER A 41 15.82 -6.21 -8.27
CA SER A 41 16.15 -7.03 -9.44
C SER A 41 17.11 -6.35 -10.44
N GLY A 42 17.52 -5.11 -10.18
CA GLY A 42 18.37 -4.32 -11.06
C GLY A 42 17.71 -3.82 -12.35
N ALA A 43 16.36 -3.85 -12.45
CA ALA A 43 15.69 -3.35 -13.65
C ALA A 43 15.67 -1.82 -13.75
N ILE A 44 15.62 -1.15 -12.60
CA ILE A 44 15.69 0.31 -12.49
C ILE A 44 16.59 0.73 -11.34
N THR A 45 17.14 1.94 -11.45
CA THR A 45 17.89 2.58 -10.36
C THR A 45 16.94 3.14 -9.30
N ILE A 46 17.46 3.37 -8.08
CA ILE A 46 16.70 4.04 -7.00
C ILE A 46 16.17 5.41 -7.47
N LYS A 47 16.93 6.18 -8.25
CA LYS A 47 16.49 7.47 -8.77
C LYS A 47 15.28 7.34 -9.69
N GLN A 48 15.31 6.38 -10.61
CA GLN A 48 14.18 6.11 -11.51
C GLN A 48 12.96 5.61 -10.73
N ALA A 49 13.16 4.72 -9.76
CA ALA A 49 12.11 4.23 -8.88
C ALA A 49 11.40 5.37 -8.15
N ILE A 50 12.18 6.31 -7.58
CA ILE A 50 11.64 7.50 -6.91
C ILE A 50 10.78 8.33 -7.86
N VAL A 51 11.26 8.63 -9.07
CA VAL A 51 10.49 9.43 -10.05
C VAL A 51 9.17 8.76 -10.42
N ILE A 52 9.19 7.46 -10.71
CA ILE A 52 7.97 6.72 -11.05
C ILE A 52 7.01 6.74 -9.87
N ALA A 53 7.49 6.42 -8.67
CA ALA A 53 6.64 6.36 -7.50
C ALA A 53 6.07 7.74 -7.11
N VAL A 54 6.83 8.84 -7.23
CA VAL A 54 6.30 10.19 -7.02
C VAL A 54 5.09 10.47 -7.92
N ILE A 55 5.16 10.10 -9.20
CA ILE A 55 4.05 10.34 -10.15
C ILE A 55 2.85 9.45 -9.79
N PHE A 56 3.06 8.14 -9.67
CA PHE A 56 1.97 7.18 -9.56
C PHE A 56 1.38 7.11 -8.15
N GLU A 57 2.19 7.21 -7.08
CA GLU A 57 1.66 7.26 -5.72
C GLU A 57 0.88 8.55 -5.47
N PHE A 58 1.38 9.70 -5.94
CA PHE A 58 0.63 10.96 -5.85
C PHE A 58 -0.69 10.88 -6.62
N ALA A 59 -0.66 10.39 -7.86
CA ALA A 59 -1.87 10.20 -8.66
C ALA A 59 -2.86 9.25 -7.97
N GLY A 60 -2.38 8.12 -7.43
CA GLY A 60 -3.21 7.18 -6.69
C GLY A 60 -3.82 7.80 -5.43
N ALA A 61 -3.02 8.54 -4.66
CA ALA A 61 -3.47 9.20 -3.44
C ALA A 61 -4.57 10.24 -3.70
N VAL A 62 -4.38 11.08 -4.73
CA VAL A 62 -5.30 12.19 -5.04
C VAL A 62 -6.53 11.72 -5.81
N LEU A 63 -6.37 10.87 -6.82
CA LEU A 63 -7.46 10.46 -7.71
C LEU A 63 -8.29 9.31 -7.14
N ALA A 64 -7.72 8.50 -6.25
CA ALA A 64 -8.29 7.22 -5.84
C ALA A 64 -8.32 6.99 -4.31
N GLY A 65 -7.81 7.94 -3.51
CA GLY A 65 -7.72 7.81 -2.05
C GLY A 65 -9.03 7.99 -1.27
N GLY A 66 -10.05 8.58 -1.88
CA GLY A 66 -11.29 8.97 -1.20
C GLY A 66 -12.11 7.80 -0.64
N GLU A 67 -12.14 6.65 -1.32
CA GLU A 67 -12.97 5.51 -0.92
C GLU A 67 -12.46 4.81 0.34
N VAL A 68 -11.17 4.48 0.39
CA VAL A 68 -10.57 3.74 1.53
C VAL A 68 -10.59 4.59 2.80
N THR A 69 -10.45 5.91 2.64
CA THR A 69 -10.55 6.90 3.73
C THR A 69 -11.89 6.78 4.48
N ALA A 70 -13.00 6.50 3.77
CA ALA A 70 -14.32 6.39 4.40
C ALA A 70 -14.43 5.20 5.36
N THR A 71 -13.70 4.11 5.12
CA THR A 71 -13.71 2.89 5.94
C THR A 71 -12.95 3.09 7.26
N ILE A 72 -11.76 3.71 7.22
CA ILE A 72 -10.95 3.95 8.44
C ILE A 72 -11.70 4.87 9.42
N ARG A 73 -12.41 5.88 8.90
CA ARG A 73 -13.21 6.81 9.72
C ARG A 73 -14.33 6.15 10.52
N LYS A 74 -14.95 5.07 10.01
CA LYS A 74 -16.18 4.48 10.57
C LYS A 74 -15.99 3.08 11.17
N GLY A 75 -14.82 2.47 11.01
CA GLY A 75 -14.65 1.03 11.22
C GLY A 75 -14.08 0.60 12.57
N ILE A 76 -13.35 1.47 13.27
CA ILE A 76 -12.51 1.04 14.42
C ILE A 76 -13.09 1.45 15.77
N LEU A 77 -13.72 2.62 15.84
CA LEU A 77 -14.31 3.16 17.08
C LEU A 77 -15.81 3.32 16.94
N ASP A 78 -16.53 3.11 18.05
CA ASP A 78 -17.95 3.44 18.12
C ASP A 78 -18.13 4.95 18.30
N ALA A 79 -18.56 5.61 17.22
CA ALA A 79 -18.80 7.05 17.18
C ALA A 79 -19.85 7.54 18.18
N SER A 80 -20.77 6.69 18.63
CA SER A 80 -21.86 7.06 19.55
C SER A 80 -21.34 7.44 20.94
N LEU A 81 -20.23 6.84 21.37
CA LEU A 81 -19.62 7.11 22.68
C LEU A 81 -18.93 8.48 22.74
N PHE A 82 -18.72 9.12 21.60
CA PHE A 82 -18.09 10.44 21.51
C PHE A 82 -19.12 11.56 21.29
N THR A 83 -20.41 11.26 21.17
CA THR A 83 -21.45 12.26 20.86
C THR A 83 -21.54 13.36 21.92
N ASN A 84 -21.37 13.02 23.20
CA ASN A 84 -21.39 13.99 24.29
C ASN A 84 -20.07 14.80 24.36
N ASP A 85 -18.95 14.15 24.04
CA ASP A 85 -17.60 14.70 24.16
C ASP A 85 -16.80 14.59 22.85
N PRO A 86 -17.23 15.27 21.77
CA PRO A 86 -16.66 15.11 20.43
C PRO A 86 -15.19 15.54 20.33
N HIS A 87 -14.73 16.39 21.26
CA HIS A 87 -13.34 16.81 21.36
C HIS A 87 -12.39 15.66 21.71
N LEU A 88 -12.86 14.62 22.43
CA LEU A 88 -12.06 13.44 22.75
C LEU A 88 -11.73 12.63 21.48
N LEU A 89 -12.66 12.54 20.53
CA LEU A 89 -12.39 11.91 19.23
C LEU A 89 -11.31 12.68 18.47
N VAL A 90 -11.37 14.03 18.50
CA VAL A 90 -10.36 14.89 17.86
C VAL A 90 -8.97 14.67 18.47
N TYR A 91 -8.86 14.68 19.81
CA TYR A 91 -7.58 14.43 20.49
C TYR A 91 -7.04 13.03 20.19
N GLY A 92 -7.90 12.02 20.19
CA GLY A 92 -7.52 10.65 19.89
C GLY A 92 -6.99 10.47 18.47
N MET A 93 -7.65 11.08 17.49
CA MET A 93 -7.20 11.05 16.10
C MET A 93 -5.91 11.84 15.89
N LEU A 94 -5.74 13.00 16.54
CA LEU A 94 -4.48 13.76 16.54
C LEU A 94 -3.33 12.95 17.14
N ALA A 95 -3.57 12.36 18.30
CA ALA A 95 -2.61 11.48 18.98
C ALA A 95 -2.25 10.26 18.13
N SER A 96 -3.22 9.71 17.40
CA SER A 96 -3.00 8.58 16.50
C SER A 96 -2.12 8.94 15.31
N LEU A 97 -2.39 10.08 14.65
CA LEU A 97 -1.57 10.58 13.55
C LEU A 97 -0.14 10.86 13.99
N LEU A 98 0.03 11.54 15.13
CA LEU A 98 1.36 11.85 15.66
C LEU A 98 2.11 10.58 16.06
N SER A 99 1.45 9.67 16.77
CA SER A 99 2.02 8.38 17.20
C SER A 99 2.52 7.56 16.02
N ALA A 100 1.64 7.31 15.05
CA ALA A 100 1.99 6.52 13.88
C ALA A 100 3.07 7.22 13.05
N GLY A 101 3.00 8.54 12.87
CA GLY A 101 4.03 9.31 12.18
C GLY A 101 5.41 9.21 12.84
N VAL A 102 5.49 9.32 14.17
CA VAL A 102 6.78 9.20 14.90
C VAL A 102 7.32 7.78 14.80
N TRP A 103 6.47 6.76 14.96
CA TRP A 103 6.90 5.37 14.80
C TRP A 103 7.44 5.10 13.40
N LEU A 104 6.75 5.57 12.35
CA LEU A 104 7.19 5.43 10.97
C LEU A 104 8.48 6.18 10.68
N MET A 105 8.68 7.36 11.28
CA MET A 105 9.95 8.08 11.20
C MET A 105 11.09 7.25 11.78
N ILE A 106 10.91 6.68 12.98
CA ILE A 106 11.91 5.84 13.63
C ILE A 106 12.20 4.61 12.77
N ALA A 107 11.18 3.86 12.38
CA ALA A 107 11.33 2.66 11.56
C ALA A 107 12.03 2.95 10.23
N SER A 108 11.60 3.99 9.50
CA SER A 108 12.19 4.37 8.21
C SER A 108 13.63 4.87 8.35
N SER A 109 13.96 5.54 9.45
CA SER A 109 15.34 5.98 9.73
C SER A 109 16.29 4.81 9.92
N LEU A 110 15.79 3.71 10.48
CA LEU A 110 16.49 2.43 10.69
C LEU A 110 16.40 1.48 9.48
N GLY A 111 15.70 1.88 8.41
CA GLY A 111 15.47 1.05 7.23
C GLY A 111 14.53 -0.13 7.47
N TRP A 112 13.76 -0.12 8.55
CA TRP A 112 12.85 -1.22 8.90
C TRP A 112 11.56 -1.14 8.08
N PRO A 113 11.23 -2.17 7.30
CA PRO A 113 9.93 -2.26 6.64
C PRO A 113 8.87 -2.62 7.71
N VAL A 114 7.99 -1.67 8.00
CA VAL A 114 6.89 -1.83 8.96
C VAL A 114 5.56 -1.64 8.25
N SER A 115 4.46 -1.89 8.96
CA SER A 115 3.11 -1.69 8.42
C SER A 115 2.55 -0.37 8.92
N THR A 116 2.32 0.57 8.01
CA THR A 116 1.62 1.84 8.31
C THR A 116 0.21 1.59 8.81
N THR A 117 -0.51 0.64 8.22
CA THR A 117 -1.84 0.21 8.66
C THR A 117 -1.83 -0.32 10.10
N HIS A 118 -0.84 -1.14 10.48
CA HIS A 118 -0.72 -1.60 11.87
C HIS A 118 -0.45 -0.43 12.81
N SER A 119 0.42 0.49 12.39
CA SER A 119 0.82 1.65 13.21
C SER A 119 -0.41 2.49 13.56
N ILE A 120 -1.23 2.84 12.55
CA ILE A 120 -2.40 3.69 12.77
C ILE A 120 -3.55 2.95 13.47
N VAL A 121 -3.82 1.68 13.11
CA VAL A 121 -4.86 0.88 13.76
C VAL A 121 -4.50 0.64 15.23
N GLY A 122 -3.25 0.27 15.51
CA GLY A 122 -2.75 0.11 16.88
C GLY A 122 -2.85 1.39 17.69
N ALA A 123 -2.51 2.54 17.10
CA ALA A 123 -2.68 3.84 17.72
C ALA A 123 -4.14 4.16 18.07
N ILE A 124 -5.06 3.97 17.11
CA ILE A 124 -6.50 4.21 17.31
C ILE A 124 -7.08 3.29 18.38
N VAL A 125 -6.75 1.99 18.34
CA VAL A 125 -7.18 1.02 19.36
C VAL A 125 -6.60 1.37 20.72
N GLY A 126 -5.34 1.81 20.78
CA GLY A 126 -4.66 2.18 22.02
C GLY A 126 -5.35 3.31 22.76
N PHE A 127 -5.54 4.47 22.11
CA PHE A 127 -6.24 5.57 22.77
C PHE A 127 -7.73 5.24 22.98
N GLY A 128 -8.36 4.50 22.08
CA GLY A 128 -9.77 4.12 22.22
C GLY A 128 -10.00 3.29 23.48
N ALA A 129 -9.23 2.22 23.65
CA ALA A 129 -9.38 1.30 24.76
C ALA A 129 -9.01 1.91 26.12
N VAL A 130 -7.94 2.71 26.17
CA VAL A 130 -7.39 3.24 27.45
C VAL A 130 -7.87 4.66 27.75
N GLY A 131 -7.97 5.51 26.73
CA GLY A 131 -8.36 6.92 26.87
C GLY A 131 -9.86 7.13 26.99
N ILE A 132 -10.68 6.22 26.45
CA ILE A 132 -12.14 6.32 26.43
C ILE A 132 -12.77 5.13 27.15
N GLY A 133 -12.43 3.91 26.75
CA GLY A 133 -12.87 2.67 27.37
C GLY A 133 -12.77 1.47 26.43
N VAL A 134 -12.63 0.27 26.98
CA VAL A 134 -12.47 -0.97 26.19
C VAL A 134 -13.65 -1.18 25.23
N ASP A 135 -14.86 -0.80 25.64
CA ASP A 135 -16.08 -0.91 24.82
C ASP A 135 -16.14 0.12 23.68
N ALA A 136 -15.28 1.15 23.69
CA ALA A 136 -15.21 2.12 22.60
C ALA A 136 -14.56 1.57 21.33
N VAL A 137 -13.86 0.45 21.45
CA VAL A 137 -13.25 -0.23 20.32
C VAL A 137 -14.22 -1.25 19.75
N ALA A 138 -14.48 -1.17 18.44
CA ALA A 138 -15.30 -2.14 17.74
C ALA A 138 -14.53 -3.46 17.52
N TRP A 139 -14.38 -4.29 18.56
CA TRP A 139 -13.54 -5.49 18.57
C TRP A 139 -13.85 -6.48 17.43
N GLY A 140 -15.12 -6.62 17.02
CA GLY A 140 -15.47 -7.45 15.87
C GLY A 140 -14.88 -6.93 14.55
N LYS A 141 -14.84 -5.61 14.35
CA LYS A 141 -14.23 -4.99 13.18
C LYS A 141 -12.70 -5.06 13.25
N VAL A 142 -12.12 -4.82 14.42
CA VAL A 142 -10.67 -4.99 14.65
C VAL A 142 -10.24 -6.43 14.38
N GLY A 143 -11.05 -7.42 14.79
CA GLY A 143 -10.82 -8.83 14.47
C GLY A 143 -10.81 -9.10 12.96
N ASN A 144 -11.76 -8.54 12.19
CA ASN A 144 -11.76 -8.65 10.73
C ASN A 144 -10.52 -8.00 10.08
N ILE A 145 -10.07 -6.87 10.62
CA ILE A 145 -8.82 -6.22 10.18
C ILE A 145 -7.61 -7.11 10.49
N ALA A 146 -7.52 -7.66 11.70
CA ALA A 146 -6.44 -8.57 12.09
C ALA A 146 -6.40 -9.84 11.22
N MET A 147 -7.57 -10.38 10.85
CA MET A 147 -7.65 -11.50 9.90
C MET A 147 -7.12 -11.13 8.51
N SER A 148 -7.37 -9.90 8.04
CA SER A 148 -6.87 -9.42 6.75
C SER A 148 -5.33 -9.41 6.70
N TRP A 149 -4.67 -9.11 7.83
CA TRP A 149 -3.21 -9.10 7.97
C TRP A 149 -2.56 -10.49 7.88
N ILE A 150 -3.33 -11.55 8.11
CA ILE A 150 -2.88 -12.94 7.96
C ILE A 150 -3.23 -13.47 6.56
N VAL A 151 -4.47 -13.22 6.10
CA VAL A 151 -4.96 -13.77 4.83
C VAL A 151 -4.29 -13.12 3.63
N SER A 152 -4.08 -11.81 3.66
CA SER A 152 -3.56 -11.09 2.49
C SER A 152 -2.11 -11.46 2.11
N PRO A 153 -1.15 -11.64 3.03
CA PRO A 153 0.19 -12.11 2.66
C PRO A 153 0.21 -13.54 2.13
N ILE A 154 -0.64 -14.42 2.70
CA ILE A 154 -0.77 -15.81 2.25
C ILE A 154 -1.34 -15.86 0.83
N LEU A 155 -2.38 -15.07 0.56
CA LEU A 155 -2.97 -14.96 -0.77
C LEU A 155 -1.93 -14.44 -1.78
N ALA A 156 -1.22 -13.36 -1.44
CA ALA A 156 -0.19 -12.78 -2.29
C ALA A 156 0.95 -13.77 -2.56
N GLY A 157 1.43 -14.46 -1.53
CA GLY A 157 2.45 -15.50 -1.65
C GLY A 157 2.00 -16.68 -2.51
N SER A 158 0.75 -17.10 -2.38
CA SER A 158 0.19 -18.20 -3.17
C SER A 158 0.07 -17.82 -4.65
N ILE A 159 -0.45 -16.62 -4.95
CA ILE A 159 -0.52 -16.10 -6.31
C ILE A 159 0.88 -15.96 -6.90
N ALA A 160 1.83 -15.40 -6.14
CA ALA A 160 3.21 -15.20 -6.59
C ALA A 160 3.92 -16.54 -6.86
N PHE A 161 3.71 -17.54 -5.99
CA PHE A 161 4.24 -18.89 -6.16
C PHE A 161 3.72 -19.51 -7.46
N VAL A 162 2.41 -19.46 -7.71
CA VAL A 162 1.78 -20.02 -8.92
C VAL A 162 2.26 -19.30 -10.18
N LEU A 163 2.27 -17.95 -10.16
CA LEU A 163 2.76 -17.14 -11.28
C LEU A 163 4.23 -17.42 -11.60
N PHE A 164 5.08 -17.50 -10.58
CA PHE A 164 6.49 -17.78 -10.81
C PHE A 164 6.72 -19.24 -11.25
N LYS A 165 5.98 -20.20 -10.69
CA LYS A 165 6.05 -21.59 -11.15
C LYS A 165 5.58 -21.75 -12.60
N SER A 166 4.54 -21.03 -13.02
CA SER A 166 4.11 -21.05 -14.42
C SER A 166 5.15 -20.39 -15.33
N LEU A 167 5.81 -19.31 -14.91
CA LEU A 167 6.93 -18.73 -15.67
C LEU A 167 8.10 -19.71 -15.78
N GLN A 168 8.41 -20.38 -14.69
CA GLN A 168 9.49 -21.36 -14.63
C GLN A 168 9.21 -22.53 -15.57
N SER A 169 8.04 -23.16 -15.47
CA SER A 169 7.72 -24.36 -16.26
C SER A 169 7.44 -24.07 -17.73
N LEU A 170 6.83 -22.93 -18.06
CA LEU A 170 6.40 -22.62 -19.42
C LEU A 170 7.48 -21.90 -20.22
N ILE A 171 8.38 -21.15 -19.58
CA ILE A 171 9.37 -20.30 -20.26
C ILE A 171 10.79 -20.68 -19.85
N ILE A 172 11.14 -20.56 -18.57
CA ILE A 172 12.55 -20.57 -18.13
C ILE A 172 13.19 -21.96 -18.25
N ASP A 173 12.58 -22.98 -17.63
CA ASP A 173 13.12 -24.35 -17.56
C ASP A 173 12.65 -25.18 -18.75
N THR A 174 12.81 -24.63 -19.96
CA THR A 174 12.39 -25.29 -21.21
C THR A 174 13.55 -25.42 -22.18
N SER A 175 13.42 -26.32 -23.15
CA SER A 175 14.45 -26.52 -24.20
C SER A 175 14.60 -25.31 -25.12
N LYS A 176 13.53 -24.53 -25.31
CA LYS A 176 13.49 -23.33 -26.16
C LYS A 176 12.81 -22.13 -25.45
N PRO A 177 13.48 -21.50 -24.46
CA PRO A 177 12.87 -20.46 -23.63
C PRO A 177 12.35 -19.25 -24.43
N PHE A 178 13.03 -18.87 -25.50
CA PHE A 178 12.64 -17.70 -26.28
C PHE A 178 11.39 -17.91 -27.14
N GLU A 179 11.26 -19.06 -27.81
CA GLU A 179 10.04 -19.41 -28.55
C GLU A 179 8.84 -19.47 -27.60
N ASN A 180 9.05 -20.06 -26.43
CA ASN A 180 8.04 -20.09 -25.36
C ASN A 180 7.73 -18.70 -24.82
N ALA A 181 8.71 -17.82 -24.68
CA ALA A 181 8.46 -16.43 -24.30
C ALA A 181 7.55 -15.73 -25.32
N LYS A 182 7.78 -15.91 -26.62
CA LYS A 182 6.89 -15.36 -27.68
C LYS A 182 5.45 -15.87 -27.57
N LYS A 183 5.27 -17.10 -27.10
CA LYS A 183 3.95 -17.73 -26.93
C LYS A 183 3.25 -17.32 -25.63
N TYR A 184 3.96 -17.32 -24.50
CA TYR A 184 3.36 -17.19 -23.17
C TYR A 184 3.47 -15.79 -22.56
N VAL A 185 4.46 -14.97 -22.92
CA VAL A 185 4.56 -13.59 -22.39
C VAL A 185 3.30 -12.76 -22.67
N PRO A 186 2.64 -12.84 -23.85
CA PRO A 186 1.39 -12.13 -24.08
C PRO A 186 0.28 -12.45 -23.06
N PHE A 187 0.24 -13.66 -22.51
CA PHE A 187 -0.70 -14.00 -21.44
C PHE A 187 -0.39 -13.27 -20.13
N TYR A 188 0.89 -13.13 -19.76
CA TYR A 188 1.27 -12.30 -18.61
C TYR A 188 0.99 -10.81 -18.86
N MET A 189 1.16 -10.33 -20.09
CA MET A 189 0.77 -8.97 -20.49
C MET A 189 -0.75 -8.76 -20.39
N PHE A 190 -1.55 -9.77 -20.73
CA PHE A 190 -3.00 -9.75 -20.47
C PHE A 190 -3.28 -9.53 -18.98
N LEU A 191 -2.66 -10.33 -18.10
CA LEU A 191 -2.87 -10.21 -16.65
C LEU A 191 -2.48 -8.83 -16.13
N VAL A 192 -1.37 -8.28 -16.59
CA VAL A 192 -0.95 -6.92 -16.23
C VAL A 192 -1.99 -5.89 -16.68
N GLY A 193 -2.39 -5.91 -17.96
CA GLY A 193 -3.39 -4.97 -18.47
C GLY A 193 -4.73 -5.09 -17.73
N PHE A 194 -5.16 -6.32 -17.46
CA PHE A 194 -6.37 -6.61 -16.71
C PHE A 194 -6.33 -6.01 -15.29
N ILE A 195 -5.27 -6.29 -14.53
CA ILE A 195 -5.13 -5.76 -13.17
C ILE A 195 -5.01 -4.24 -13.15
N ILE A 196 -4.23 -3.65 -14.06
CA ILE A 196 -4.13 -2.18 -14.20
C ILE A 196 -5.50 -1.57 -14.44
N SER A 197 -6.27 -2.15 -15.35
CA SER A 197 -7.61 -1.65 -15.66
C SER A 197 -8.55 -1.78 -14.46
N LEU A 198 -8.49 -2.89 -13.71
CA LEU A 198 -9.27 -3.03 -12.47
C LEU A 198 -8.90 -2.00 -11.41
N VAL A 199 -7.60 -1.72 -11.22
CA VAL A 199 -7.14 -0.64 -10.32
C VAL A 199 -7.75 0.69 -10.75
N THR A 200 -7.66 1.02 -12.04
CA THR A 200 -8.17 2.30 -12.56
C THR A 200 -9.69 2.39 -12.45
N ILE A 201 -10.43 1.34 -12.79
CA ILE A 201 -11.90 1.34 -12.78
C ILE A 201 -12.43 1.38 -11.35
N PHE A 202 -11.99 0.46 -10.48
CA PHE A 202 -12.54 0.39 -9.13
C PHE A 202 -12.10 1.54 -8.25
N LYS A 203 -10.91 2.11 -8.47
CA LYS A 203 -10.37 3.16 -7.60
C LYS A 203 -10.30 4.55 -8.24
N GLY A 204 -9.84 4.65 -9.49
CA GLY A 204 -9.55 5.94 -10.13
C GLY A 204 -10.77 6.61 -10.75
N LEU A 205 -11.66 5.85 -11.41
CA LEU A 205 -12.76 6.42 -12.19
C LEU A 205 -13.94 6.92 -11.34
N LYS A 206 -14.07 6.44 -10.11
CA LYS A 206 -15.13 6.91 -9.20
C LYS A 206 -15.01 8.39 -8.86
N HIS A 207 -13.78 8.92 -8.78
CA HIS A 207 -13.57 10.34 -8.48
C HIS A 207 -14.05 11.27 -9.61
N VAL A 208 -14.12 10.77 -10.84
CA VAL A 208 -14.67 11.52 -11.99
C VAL A 208 -16.16 11.24 -12.23
N GLY A 209 -16.83 10.54 -11.30
CA GLY A 209 -18.25 10.22 -11.38
C GLY A 209 -18.59 9.07 -12.33
N LEU A 210 -17.60 8.30 -12.78
CA LEU A 210 -17.80 7.13 -13.62
C LEU A 210 -17.83 5.87 -12.76
N GLU A 211 -19.03 5.40 -12.45
CA GLU A 211 -19.26 4.15 -11.75
C GLU A 211 -19.74 3.09 -12.74
N PHE A 212 -19.10 1.92 -12.69
CA PHE A 212 -19.48 0.76 -13.46
C PHE A 212 -19.90 -0.34 -12.48
N ASP A 213 -20.88 -1.14 -12.87
CA ASP A 213 -21.21 -2.36 -12.13
C ASP A 213 -20.05 -3.35 -12.20
N MET A 214 -20.09 -4.35 -11.31
CA MET A 214 -19.01 -5.33 -11.18
C MET A 214 -18.77 -6.08 -12.50
N MET A 215 -19.84 -6.48 -13.21
CA MET A 215 -19.72 -7.25 -14.45
C MET A 215 -19.11 -6.38 -15.56
N THR A 216 -19.59 -5.15 -15.75
CA THR A 216 -19.01 -4.22 -16.73
C THR A 216 -17.55 -3.90 -16.42
N SER A 217 -17.19 -3.73 -15.15
CA SER A 217 -15.81 -3.48 -14.73
C SER A 217 -14.87 -4.61 -15.15
N TYR A 218 -15.25 -5.86 -14.88
CA TYR A 218 -14.46 -7.02 -15.29
C TYR A 218 -14.41 -7.21 -16.81
N LEU A 219 -15.50 -6.89 -17.52
CA LEU A 219 -15.56 -6.97 -18.98
C LEU A 219 -14.64 -5.93 -19.63
N LEU A 220 -14.70 -4.67 -19.19
CA LEU A 220 -13.82 -3.61 -19.68
C LEU A 220 -12.35 -3.93 -19.38
N ALA A 221 -12.05 -4.41 -18.17
CA ALA A 221 -10.70 -4.84 -17.81
C ALA A 221 -10.21 -6.01 -18.66
N THR A 222 -11.10 -6.96 -19.00
CA THR A 222 -10.77 -8.09 -19.88
C THR A 222 -10.47 -7.61 -21.29
N ILE A 223 -11.29 -6.71 -21.85
CA ILE A 223 -11.06 -6.13 -23.18
C ILE A 223 -9.72 -5.39 -23.21
N PHE A 224 -9.46 -4.55 -22.22
CA PHE A 224 -8.21 -3.81 -22.13
C PHE A 224 -7.00 -4.74 -21.97
N GLY A 225 -7.10 -5.76 -21.12
CA GLY A 225 -6.08 -6.81 -20.99
C GLY A 225 -5.81 -7.52 -22.32
N LEU A 226 -6.85 -7.87 -23.08
CA LEU A 226 -6.71 -8.51 -24.39
C LEU A 226 -6.02 -7.59 -25.40
N LEU A 227 -6.35 -6.30 -25.40
CA LEU A 227 -5.66 -5.31 -26.24
C LEU A 227 -4.17 -5.23 -25.92
N VAL A 228 -3.82 -5.14 -24.63
CA VAL A 228 -2.42 -5.12 -24.17
C VAL A 228 -1.69 -6.40 -24.58
N ALA A 229 -2.34 -7.56 -24.48
CA ALA A 229 -1.78 -8.84 -24.89
C ALA A 229 -1.56 -8.93 -26.41
N ILE A 230 -2.50 -8.46 -27.22
CA ILE A 230 -2.39 -8.44 -28.69
C ILE A 230 -1.24 -7.54 -29.11
N ILE A 231 -1.17 -6.32 -28.58
CA ILE A 231 -0.08 -5.37 -28.86
C ILE A 231 1.26 -5.99 -28.42
N GLY A 232 1.31 -6.56 -27.22
CA GLY A 232 2.48 -7.25 -26.70
C GLY A 232 2.94 -8.40 -27.57
N ALA A 233 2.02 -9.24 -28.06
CA ALA A 233 2.32 -10.33 -28.98
C ALA A 233 2.92 -9.82 -30.30
N ILE A 234 2.39 -8.73 -30.85
CA ILE A 234 2.92 -8.11 -32.08
C ILE A 234 4.35 -7.61 -31.85
N VAL A 235 4.59 -6.91 -30.75
CA VAL A 235 5.92 -6.36 -30.41
C VAL A 235 6.93 -7.48 -30.19
N ILE A 236 6.61 -8.48 -29.38
CA ILE A 236 7.52 -9.58 -29.04
C ILE A 236 7.84 -10.45 -30.25
N ARG A 237 6.88 -10.65 -31.17
CA ARG A 237 7.14 -11.39 -32.42
C ARG A 237 8.15 -10.70 -33.32
N ARG A 238 8.22 -9.37 -33.30
CA ARG A 238 9.18 -8.57 -34.09
C ARG A 238 10.61 -8.64 -33.56
N ILE A 239 10.80 -9.11 -32.31
CA ILE A 239 12.14 -9.31 -31.74
C ILE A 239 12.77 -10.53 -32.42
N HIS A 240 13.78 -10.28 -33.24
CA HIS A 240 14.63 -11.30 -33.84
C HIS A 240 15.89 -11.43 -32.97
N LEU A 241 16.13 -12.63 -32.45
CA LEU A 241 17.40 -12.95 -31.79
C LEU A 241 18.22 -13.77 -32.79
N ASP A 242 19.52 -13.49 -32.86
CA ASP A 242 20.44 -14.27 -33.68
C ASP A 242 20.50 -15.72 -33.12
N PRO A 243 20.22 -16.75 -33.94
CA PRO A 243 20.26 -18.15 -33.52
C PRO A 243 21.63 -18.65 -33.05
N ASN A 244 22.71 -17.93 -33.36
CA ASN A 244 24.08 -18.32 -33.03
C ASN A 244 24.55 -17.81 -31.66
N GLU A 245 23.73 -17.02 -30.96
CA GLU A 245 24.10 -16.49 -29.64
C GLU A 245 23.89 -17.51 -28.51
N ASN A 246 24.70 -17.37 -27.45
CA ASN A 246 24.74 -18.32 -26.34
C ASN A 246 23.43 -18.32 -25.51
N ARG A 247 23.16 -19.42 -24.80
CA ARG A 247 21.96 -19.56 -23.92
C ARG A 247 21.83 -18.42 -22.90
N ASP A 248 22.95 -17.88 -22.42
CA ASP A 248 22.97 -16.74 -21.49
C ASP A 248 22.43 -15.45 -22.12
N PHE A 249 22.67 -15.24 -23.43
CA PHE A 249 22.12 -14.11 -24.17
C PHE A 249 20.61 -14.22 -24.35
N HIS A 250 20.10 -15.41 -24.64
CA HIS A 250 18.65 -15.67 -24.71
C HIS A 250 17.98 -15.45 -23.35
N PHE A 251 18.60 -15.90 -22.25
CA PHE A 251 18.10 -15.66 -20.89
C PHE A 251 18.09 -14.16 -20.55
N THR A 252 19.18 -13.45 -20.83
CA THR A 252 19.30 -12.00 -20.62
C THR A 252 18.25 -11.22 -21.42
N SER A 253 18.03 -11.60 -22.68
CA SER A 253 17.03 -10.97 -23.54
C SER A 253 15.60 -11.19 -23.03
N MET A 254 15.31 -12.38 -22.50
CA MET A 254 14.03 -12.68 -21.86
C MET A 254 13.83 -11.86 -20.58
N GLU A 255 14.85 -11.78 -19.73
CA GLU A 255 14.79 -10.95 -18.52
C GLU A 255 14.60 -9.46 -18.83
N ARG A 256 15.15 -8.94 -19.95
CA ARG A 256 14.86 -7.56 -20.39
C ARG A 256 13.38 -7.33 -20.70
N VAL A 257 12.69 -8.31 -21.30
CA VAL A 257 11.24 -8.21 -21.53
C VAL A 257 10.49 -8.14 -20.21
N PHE A 258 10.84 -9.01 -19.25
CA PHE A 258 10.26 -8.98 -17.91
C PHE A 258 10.60 -7.72 -17.13
N SER A 259 11.78 -7.11 -17.33
CA SER A 259 12.10 -5.80 -16.76
C SER A 259 11.10 -4.74 -17.18
N VAL A 260 10.73 -4.67 -18.46
CA VAL A 260 9.74 -3.71 -18.95
C VAL A 260 8.36 -3.98 -18.33
N LEU A 261 7.92 -5.24 -18.31
CA LEU A 261 6.64 -5.62 -17.70
C LEU A 261 6.59 -5.31 -16.21
N MET A 262 7.69 -5.56 -15.51
CA MET A 262 7.81 -5.27 -14.09
C MET A 262 7.74 -3.77 -13.82
N ILE A 263 8.38 -2.92 -14.63
CA ILE A 263 8.30 -1.45 -14.47
C ILE A 263 6.86 -0.97 -14.61
N VAL A 264 6.13 -1.45 -15.63
CA VAL A 264 4.71 -1.11 -15.83
C VAL A 264 3.85 -1.60 -14.67
N THR A 265 4.11 -2.82 -14.19
CA THR A 265 3.39 -3.39 -13.05
C THR A 265 3.72 -2.67 -11.74
N ALA A 266 4.96 -2.22 -11.56
CA ALA A 266 5.40 -1.46 -10.39
C ALA A 266 4.79 -0.06 -10.36
N ALA A 267 4.65 0.59 -11.52
CA ALA A 267 3.90 1.85 -11.63
C ALA A 267 2.43 1.65 -11.24
N ALA A 268 1.80 0.57 -11.68
CA ALA A 268 0.43 0.23 -11.29
C ALA A 268 0.30 -0.09 -9.80
N MET A 269 1.26 -0.83 -9.26
CA MET A 269 1.35 -1.13 -7.83
C MET A 269 1.52 0.16 -7.03
N ALA A 270 2.38 1.10 -7.45
CA ALA A 270 2.53 2.41 -6.82
C ALA A 270 1.21 3.21 -6.83
N PHE A 271 0.47 3.21 -7.93
CA PHE A 271 -0.86 3.83 -7.95
C PHE A 271 -1.83 3.16 -6.97
N ALA A 272 -1.93 1.83 -7.01
CA ALA A 272 -2.79 1.05 -6.14
C ALA A 272 -2.42 1.24 -4.65
N HIS A 273 -1.13 1.39 -4.38
CA HIS A 273 -0.54 1.66 -3.08
C HIS A 273 -0.89 3.04 -2.57
N GLY A 274 -0.58 4.10 -3.34
CA GLY A 274 -0.88 5.49 -2.96
C GLY A 274 -2.37 5.70 -2.67
N SER A 275 -3.26 5.05 -3.44
CA SER A 275 -4.70 5.09 -3.18
C SER A 275 -5.14 4.39 -1.90
N ASN A 276 -4.43 3.35 -1.46
CA ASN A 276 -4.77 2.58 -0.27
C ASN A 276 -4.20 3.25 0.98
N ASP A 277 -2.93 3.64 0.94
CA ASP A 277 -2.19 4.00 2.15
C ASP A 277 -2.30 5.49 2.49
N VAL A 278 -2.75 6.33 1.55
CA VAL A 278 -3.17 7.71 1.86
C VAL A 278 -4.30 7.73 2.89
N ALA A 279 -5.15 6.71 2.93
CA ALA A 279 -6.24 6.60 3.90
C ALA A 279 -5.73 6.49 5.34
N ASN A 280 -4.52 5.97 5.56
CA ASN A 280 -3.94 5.85 6.90
C ASN A 280 -3.66 7.23 7.53
N ALA A 281 -3.33 8.23 6.71
CA ALA A 281 -3.16 9.62 7.15
C ALA A 281 -4.47 10.42 7.06
N ILE A 282 -5.18 10.25 5.95
CA ILE A 282 -6.35 11.07 5.63
C ILE A 282 -7.61 10.61 6.34
N GLY A 283 -7.75 9.33 6.72
CA GLY A 283 -8.88 8.82 7.49
C GLY A 283 -9.07 9.55 8.83
N PRO A 284 -8.06 9.55 9.71
CA PRO A 284 -8.10 10.31 10.96
C PRO A 284 -8.25 11.82 10.75
N LEU A 285 -7.54 12.39 9.76
CA LEU A 285 -7.65 13.82 9.44
C LEU A 285 -9.06 14.20 8.99
N ALA A 286 -9.71 13.36 8.17
CA ALA A 286 -11.09 13.53 7.73
C ALA A 286 -12.08 13.43 8.90
N ALA A 287 -11.80 12.55 9.87
CA ALA A 287 -12.61 12.45 11.09
C ALA A 287 -12.53 13.76 11.90
N ILE A 288 -11.32 14.29 12.10
CA ILE A 288 -11.10 15.56 12.80
C ILE A 288 -11.79 16.72 12.07
N TYR A 289 -11.54 16.85 10.76
CA TYR A 289 -12.12 17.90 9.94
C TYR A 289 -13.65 17.87 9.98
N GLY A 290 -14.26 16.70 9.81
CA GLY A 290 -15.71 16.56 9.84
C GLY A 290 -16.33 16.94 11.19
N VAL A 291 -15.66 16.66 12.30
CA VAL A 291 -16.13 17.06 13.65
C VAL A 291 -15.99 18.57 13.86
N ILE A 292 -14.89 19.19 13.42
CA ILE A 292 -14.66 20.62 13.60
C ILE A 292 -15.60 21.44 12.71
N GLU A 293 -15.71 21.08 11.43
CA GLU A 293 -16.54 21.80 10.45
C GLU A 293 -18.03 21.76 10.82
N SER A 294 -18.50 20.63 11.37
CA SER A 294 -19.88 20.47 11.82
C SER A 294 -20.16 21.05 13.20
N GLY A 295 -19.21 21.77 13.81
CA GLY A 295 -19.38 22.35 15.14
C GLY A 295 -19.48 21.33 16.27
N GLY A 296 -18.98 20.10 16.07
CA GLY A 296 -18.97 19.02 17.06
C GLY A 296 -19.91 17.85 16.74
N VAL A 297 -20.63 17.87 15.62
CA VAL A 297 -21.57 16.79 15.26
C VAL A 297 -20.85 15.64 14.54
N ILE A 298 -20.71 14.51 15.24
CA ILE A 298 -20.08 13.32 14.67
C ILE A 298 -21.03 12.63 13.69
N GLY A 299 -20.49 12.17 12.55
CA GLY A 299 -21.23 11.36 11.57
C GLY A 299 -21.93 12.15 10.48
N SER A 300 -21.79 13.49 10.45
CA SER A 300 -22.23 14.30 9.31
C SER A 300 -21.52 13.84 8.02
N LYS A 301 -22.28 13.72 6.92
CA LYS A 301 -21.71 13.44 5.59
C LYS A 301 -21.05 14.72 5.06
N SER A 302 -19.93 15.15 5.65
CA SER A 302 -19.07 16.13 4.99
C SER A 302 -18.29 15.41 3.87
N ALA A 303 -18.42 15.93 2.65
CA ALA A 303 -17.62 15.49 1.51
C ALA A 303 -16.18 15.92 1.78
N LEU A 304 -15.23 14.99 1.68
CA LEU A 304 -13.84 15.29 1.97
C LEU A 304 -13.33 16.34 0.96
N PRO A 305 -12.84 17.52 1.41
CA PRO A 305 -12.26 18.48 0.50
C PRO A 305 -11.06 17.89 -0.22
N VAL A 306 -10.95 18.14 -1.53
CA VAL A 306 -9.80 17.70 -2.34
C VAL A 306 -8.48 18.21 -1.76
N GLY A 307 -8.49 19.37 -1.11
CA GLY A 307 -7.33 19.92 -0.40
C GLY A 307 -6.75 18.98 0.66
N ILE A 308 -7.59 18.19 1.36
CA ILE A 308 -7.11 17.24 2.36
C ILE A 308 -6.42 16.04 1.69
N LEU A 309 -6.93 15.55 0.56
CA LEU A 309 -6.26 14.50 -0.21
C LEU A 309 -4.91 14.98 -0.78
N LEU A 310 -4.83 16.25 -1.20
CA LEU A 310 -3.57 16.85 -1.65
C LEU A 310 -2.53 16.90 -0.54
N VAL A 311 -2.91 17.20 0.69
CA VAL A 311 -1.99 17.13 1.86
C VAL A 311 -1.42 15.72 1.99
N GLY A 312 -2.25 14.68 1.86
CA GLY A 312 -1.82 13.29 1.88
C GLY A 312 -0.85 12.94 0.76
N GLY A 313 -1.20 13.29 -0.48
CA GLY A 313 -0.34 13.05 -1.65
C GLY A 313 1.01 13.76 -1.55
N VAL A 314 1.02 15.04 -1.15
CA VAL A 314 2.26 15.82 -0.94
C VAL A 314 3.11 15.20 0.17
N GLY A 315 2.50 14.81 1.29
CA GLY A 315 3.19 14.13 2.38
C GLY A 315 3.90 12.88 1.91
N ILE A 316 3.19 11.99 1.21
CA ILE A 316 3.76 10.75 0.65
C ILE A 316 4.98 11.06 -0.24
N VAL A 317 4.86 12.01 -1.16
CA VAL A 317 5.97 12.40 -2.05
C VAL A 317 7.18 12.91 -1.27
N LEU A 318 6.98 13.74 -0.25
CA LEU A 318 8.06 14.26 0.60
C LEU A 318 8.76 13.14 1.38
N GLY A 319 7.99 12.19 1.94
CA GLY A 319 8.52 11.02 2.64
C GLY A 319 9.40 10.16 1.75
N LEU A 320 8.88 9.89 0.57
CA LEU A 320 9.50 9.07 -0.44
C LEU A 320 10.86 9.63 -0.87
N VAL A 321 10.91 10.93 -1.20
CA VAL A 321 12.15 11.59 -1.64
C VAL A 321 13.19 11.66 -0.52
N THR A 322 12.76 11.79 0.73
CA THR A 322 13.68 11.98 1.87
C THR A 322 14.22 10.68 2.44
N TYR A 323 13.37 9.69 2.75
CA TYR A 323 13.77 8.44 3.44
C TYR A 323 13.50 7.16 2.65
N GLY A 324 12.69 7.22 1.60
CA GLY A 324 12.28 6.03 0.82
C GLY A 324 13.43 5.17 0.32
N HIS A 325 14.55 5.78 -0.05
CA HIS A 325 15.75 5.08 -0.52
C HIS A 325 16.33 4.07 0.50
N LYS A 326 16.19 4.34 1.81
CA LYS A 326 16.72 3.46 2.87
C LYS A 326 15.93 2.15 2.98
N VAL A 327 14.60 2.24 2.91
CA VAL A 327 13.72 1.06 3.03
C VAL A 327 13.71 0.26 1.73
N ILE A 328 13.75 0.93 0.57
CA ILE A 328 13.89 0.28 -0.75
C ILE A 328 15.12 -0.63 -0.78
N ALA A 329 16.26 -0.14 -0.27
CA ALA A 329 17.50 -0.92 -0.22
C ALA A 329 17.38 -2.18 0.64
N THR A 330 16.52 -2.18 1.66
CA THR A 330 16.33 -3.31 2.57
C THR A 330 15.41 -4.38 1.99
N ILE A 331 14.28 -3.99 1.39
CA ILE A 331 13.32 -4.97 0.81
C ILE A 331 13.86 -5.59 -0.48
N GLY A 332 14.53 -4.79 -1.34
CA GLY A 332 14.90 -5.23 -2.68
C GLY A 332 15.87 -6.40 -2.74
N THR A 333 16.77 -6.53 -1.77
CA THR A 333 17.79 -7.60 -1.76
C THR A 333 17.82 -8.40 -0.45
N GLY A 334 17.11 -7.96 0.59
CA GLY A 334 17.22 -8.53 1.92
C GLY A 334 16.49 -9.85 2.16
N ILE A 335 15.46 -10.18 1.37
CA ILE A 335 14.60 -11.36 1.61
C ILE A 335 15.01 -12.55 0.73
N THR A 336 15.16 -12.31 -0.58
CA THR A 336 15.55 -13.31 -1.57
C THR A 336 16.19 -12.64 -2.79
N GLN A 337 16.96 -13.39 -3.58
CA GLN A 337 17.60 -12.87 -4.79
C GLN A 337 16.57 -12.70 -5.92
N LEU A 338 16.30 -11.45 -6.30
CA LEU A 338 15.33 -11.10 -7.32
C LEU A 338 15.98 -10.95 -8.70
N THR A 339 15.39 -11.62 -9.70
CA THR A 339 15.57 -11.32 -11.13
C THR A 339 14.32 -10.60 -11.64
N PRO A 340 14.36 -9.87 -12.77
CA PRO A 340 13.18 -9.17 -13.29
C PRO A 340 11.93 -10.04 -13.42
N SER A 341 12.05 -11.28 -13.89
CA SER A 341 10.94 -12.25 -13.95
C SER A 341 10.34 -12.59 -12.59
N ARG A 342 11.17 -12.68 -11.54
CA ARG A 342 10.77 -12.91 -10.15
C ARG A 342 10.10 -11.68 -9.55
N GLY A 343 10.72 -10.51 -9.73
CA GLY A 343 10.18 -9.24 -9.28
C GLY A 343 8.83 -8.96 -9.93
N PHE A 344 8.70 -9.22 -11.23
CA PHE A 344 7.44 -9.17 -11.96
C PHE A 344 6.34 -10.02 -11.31
N ALA A 345 6.61 -11.31 -11.05
CA ALA A 345 5.64 -12.22 -10.46
C ALA A 345 5.21 -11.76 -9.05
N ALA A 346 6.17 -11.34 -8.22
CA ALA A 346 5.88 -10.82 -6.88
C ALA A 346 5.05 -9.52 -6.92
N THR A 347 5.44 -8.56 -7.76
CA THR A 347 4.72 -7.27 -7.87
C THR A 347 3.32 -7.45 -8.44
N LEU A 348 3.14 -8.31 -9.45
CA LEU A 348 1.81 -8.57 -10.02
C LEU A 348 0.89 -9.25 -9.00
N ALA A 349 1.41 -10.21 -8.23
CA ALA A 349 0.67 -10.87 -7.16
C ALA A 349 0.29 -9.91 -6.03
N ALA A 350 1.22 -9.05 -5.62
CA ALA A 350 0.98 -8.02 -4.62
C ALA A 350 -0.09 -7.03 -5.09
N ALA A 351 0.03 -6.50 -6.31
CA ALA A 351 -0.94 -5.59 -6.90
C ALA A 351 -2.33 -6.22 -7.00
N THR A 352 -2.42 -7.47 -7.47
CA THR A 352 -3.67 -8.23 -7.53
C THR A 352 -4.32 -8.36 -6.15
N THR A 353 -3.52 -8.71 -5.14
CA THR A 353 -4.01 -8.87 -3.77
C THR A 353 -4.50 -7.56 -3.17
N VAL A 354 -3.77 -6.46 -3.38
CA VAL A 354 -4.19 -5.12 -2.92
C VAL A 354 -5.50 -4.70 -3.60
N VAL A 355 -5.65 -4.96 -4.90
CA VAL A 355 -6.89 -4.65 -5.63
C VAL A 355 -8.08 -5.41 -5.07
N ILE A 356 -7.92 -6.72 -4.87
CA ILE A 356 -8.98 -7.58 -4.29
C ILE A 356 -9.34 -7.08 -2.89
N ALA A 357 -8.34 -6.82 -2.05
CA ALA A 357 -8.56 -6.33 -0.69
C ALA A 357 -9.27 -4.98 -0.68
N SER A 358 -8.82 -4.01 -1.49
CA SER A 358 -9.46 -2.72 -1.59
C SER A 358 -10.89 -2.80 -2.13
N GLY A 359 -11.19 -3.73 -3.04
CA GLY A 359 -12.56 -3.99 -3.52
C GLY A 359 -13.51 -4.45 -2.41
N THR A 360 -12.98 -5.07 -1.35
CA THR A 360 -13.76 -5.41 -0.13
C THR A 360 -13.82 -4.28 0.90
N GLY A 361 -13.13 -3.17 0.66
CA GLY A 361 -13.04 -2.02 1.57
C GLY A 361 -12.24 -2.28 2.85
N LEU A 362 -11.62 -3.46 3.01
CA LEU A 362 -10.84 -3.81 4.18
C LEU A 362 -9.44 -3.17 4.11
N PRO A 363 -8.97 -2.49 5.17
CA PRO A 363 -7.61 -2.00 5.22
C PRO A 363 -6.65 -3.20 5.35
N VAL A 364 -5.73 -3.32 4.41
CA VAL A 364 -4.67 -4.34 4.39
C VAL A 364 -3.30 -3.68 4.43
N SER A 365 -2.32 -4.39 4.97
CA SER A 365 -0.92 -3.95 4.92
C SER A 365 -0.29 -4.30 3.59
N THR A 366 0.02 -3.29 2.78
CA THR A 366 0.75 -3.43 1.52
C THR A 366 2.15 -4.01 1.75
N THR A 367 2.83 -3.63 2.85
CA THR A 367 4.13 -4.20 3.27
C THR A 367 4.05 -5.72 3.45
N GLN A 368 3.06 -6.21 4.19
CA GLN A 368 2.92 -7.64 4.42
C GLN A 368 2.53 -8.39 3.15
N VAL A 369 1.67 -7.80 2.32
CA VAL A 369 1.29 -8.34 1.01
C VAL A 369 2.51 -8.52 0.11
N LEU A 370 3.38 -7.50 -0.01
CA LEU A 370 4.59 -7.62 -0.80
C LEU A 370 5.54 -8.68 -0.22
N VAL A 371 5.80 -8.64 1.09
CA VAL A 371 6.68 -9.63 1.74
C VAL A 371 6.14 -11.04 1.50
N GLY A 372 4.84 -11.26 1.64
CA GLY A 372 4.18 -12.52 1.30
C GLY A 372 4.41 -12.94 -0.15
N ALA A 373 4.26 -12.03 -1.10
CA ALA A 373 4.52 -12.28 -2.52
C ALA A 373 5.99 -12.66 -2.78
N VAL A 374 6.94 -11.92 -2.21
CA VAL A 374 8.39 -12.18 -2.34
C VAL A 374 8.75 -13.53 -1.72
N LEU A 375 8.19 -13.87 -0.56
CA LEU A 375 8.33 -15.19 0.07
C LEU A 375 7.77 -16.29 -0.83
N GLY A 376 6.61 -16.07 -1.46
CA GLY A 376 6.02 -17.02 -2.41
C GLY A 376 6.94 -17.32 -3.59
N VAL A 377 7.55 -16.30 -4.19
CA VAL A 377 8.53 -16.47 -5.26
C VAL A 377 9.80 -17.17 -4.76
N GLY A 378 10.28 -16.83 -3.56
CA GLY A 378 11.44 -17.48 -2.95
C GLY A 378 11.20 -18.96 -2.65
N LEU A 379 10.04 -19.31 -2.09
CA LEU A 379 9.63 -20.70 -1.83
C LEU A 379 9.52 -21.53 -3.11
N ALA A 380 9.10 -20.94 -4.22
CA ALA A 380 9.08 -21.61 -5.51
C ALA A 380 10.48 -22.04 -6.00
N ARG A 381 11.57 -21.42 -5.52
CA ARG A 381 12.96 -21.86 -5.74
C ARG A 381 13.47 -22.86 -4.70
N GLY A 382 12.75 -23.06 -3.62
CA GLY A 382 13.17 -23.85 -2.46
C GLY A 382 13.61 -22.99 -1.27
N MET A 383 13.39 -23.49 -0.06
CA MET A 383 13.59 -22.73 1.20
C MET A 383 15.01 -22.17 1.40
N ALA A 384 16.02 -22.80 0.80
CA ALA A 384 17.41 -22.32 0.87
C ALA A 384 17.64 -20.95 0.20
N ALA A 385 16.71 -20.49 -0.64
CA ALA A 385 16.78 -19.18 -1.31
C ALA A 385 16.30 -18.00 -0.44
N LEU A 386 15.85 -18.27 0.80
CA LEU A 386 15.28 -17.27 1.72
C LEU A 386 16.26 -16.93 2.84
N ASP A 387 16.40 -15.65 3.17
CA ASP A 387 17.11 -15.21 4.38
C ASP A 387 16.17 -15.24 5.59
N LEU A 388 16.21 -16.34 6.34
CA LEU A 388 15.39 -16.53 7.55
C LEU A 388 15.66 -15.48 8.64
N ARG A 389 16.87 -14.90 8.70
CA ARG A 389 17.18 -13.86 9.69
C ARG A 389 16.46 -12.57 9.35
N MET A 390 16.45 -12.18 8.07
CA MET A 390 15.70 -11.02 7.62
C MET A 390 14.20 -11.22 7.83
N ILE A 391 13.68 -12.40 7.48
CA ILE A 391 12.27 -12.75 7.66
C ILE A 391 11.87 -12.59 9.14
N ASN A 392 12.65 -13.15 10.07
CA ASN A 392 12.38 -13.01 11.50
C ASN A 392 12.41 -11.54 11.97
N LYS A 393 13.32 -10.71 11.45
CA LYS A 393 13.35 -9.27 11.76
C LYS A 393 12.10 -8.56 11.27
N ILE A 394 11.60 -8.90 10.08
CA ILE A 394 10.37 -8.33 9.52
C ILE A 394 9.15 -8.71 10.36
N PHE A 395 8.99 -10.00 10.71
CA PHE A 395 7.89 -10.42 11.58
C PHE A 395 7.95 -9.75 12.96
N LEU A 396 9.14 -9.61 13.53
CA LEU A 396 9.32 -8.91 14.80
C LEU A 396 8.98 -7.43 14.68
N SER A 397 9.33 -6.75 13.57
CA SER A 397 8.97 -5.35 13.35
C SER A 397 7.45 -5.17 13.31
N TRP A 398 6.72 -6.10 12.70
CA TRP A 398 5.25 -6.08 12.66
C TRP A 398 4.62 -6.28 14.03
N LEU A 399 5.18 -7.20 14.83
CA LEU A 399 4.72 -7.46 16.19
C LEU A 399 4.95 -6.25 17.11
N ILE A 400 6.07 -5.56 16.99
CA ILE A 400 6.41 -4.37 17.79
C ILE A 400 5.60 -3.14 17.35
N THR A 401 5.24 -3.05 16.08
CA THR A 401 4.58 -1.86 15.52
C THR A 401 3.23 -1.55 16.20
N LEU A 402 2.40 -2.56 16.45
CA LEU A 402 1.11 -2.39 17.11
C LEU A 402 1.21 -1.80 18.53
N PRO A 403 1.97 -2.42 19.47
CA PRO A 403 2.12 -1.89 20.81
C PRO A 403 2.86 -0.54 20.82
N ALA A 404 3.84 -0.33 19.94
CA ALA A 404 4.52 0.97 19.85
C ALA A 404 3.54 2.09 19.48
N GLY A 405 2.72 1.88 18.44
CA GLY A 405 1.69 2.84 18.04
C GLY A 405 0.63 3.06 19.11
N ALA A 406 0.17 1.99 19.78
CA ALA A 406 -0.80 2.08 20.87
C ALA A 406 -0.27 2.89 22.06
N LEU A 407 0.90 2.53 22.58
CA LEU A 407 1.49 3.18 23.77
C LEU A 407 1.77 4.65 23.53
N MET A 408 2.35 5.00 22.38
CA MET A 408 2.64 6.39 22.03
C MET A 408 1.35 7.20 21.83
N SER A 409 0.30 6.60 21.25
CA SER A 409 -0.99 7.28 21.08
C SER A 409 -1.67 7.56 22.42
N ILE A 410 -1.61 6.61 23.37
CA ILE A 410 -2.12 6.82 24.73
C ILE A 410 -1.43 8.02 25.39
N LEU A 411 -0.10 8.08 25.32
CA LEU A 411 0.67 9.19 25.90
C LEU A 411 0.30 10.53 25.26
N PHE A 412 0.26 10.61 23.93
CA PHE A 412 -0.10 11.84 23.22
C PHE A 412 -1.55 12.25 23.45
N PHE A 413 -2.47 11.30 23.58
CA PHE A 413 -3.87 11.57 23.88
C PHE A 413 -4.02 12.27 25.23
N PHE A 414 -3.42 11.74 26.30
CA PHE A 414 -3.50 12.36 27.62
C PHE A 414 -2.75 13.70 27.68
N ALA A 415 -1.64 13.85 26.94
CA ALA A 415 -0.95 15.13 26.81
C ALA A 415 -1.84 16.21 26.14
N LEU A 416 -2.51 15.86 25.03
CA LEU A 416 -3.46 16.76 24.37
C LEU A 416 -4.66 17.09 25.26
N LYS A 417 -5.20 16.08 25.96
CA LYS A 417 -6.30 16.27 26.91
C LYS A 417 -5.89 17.21 28.05
N GLY A 418 -4.66 17.12 28.57
CA GLY A 418 -4.17 18.04 29.60
C GLY A 418 -3.82 19.44 29.09
N ALA A 419 -3.43 19.58 27.82
CA ALA A 419 -3.08 20.87 27.24
C ALA A 419 -4.29 21.72 26.83
N PHE A 420 -5.38 21.07 26.39
CA PHE A 420 -6.59 21.74 25.90
C PHE A 420 -7.83 21.48 26.77
N GLY A 421 -7.73 20.59 27.76
CA GLY A 421 -8.76 20.41 28.78
C GLY A 421 -8.58 21.43 29.90
N ALA A 422 -9.71 21.99 30.35
CA ALA A 422 -9.79 22.77 31.58
C ALA A 422 -9.57 21.87 32.81
#